data_AF-F2U0E5-F1
#
_entry.id   AF-F2U0E5-F1
#
_cell.length_a   1.000
_cell.length_b   1.000
_cell.length_c   1.000
_cell.angle_alpha   90.00
_cell.angle_beta   90.00
_cell.angle_gamma   90.00
#
_symmetry.space_group_name_H-M   'P 1'
#
loop_
_entity.id
_entity.type
_entity.pdbx_description
1 polymer ?
#
loop_
_entity_poly.entity_id
_entity_poly.type
_entity_poly.pdbx_seq_one_letter_code
_entity_poly.pdbx_strand_id
1 'polypeptide(L)'
;MASFLARATAAGQALPARASAILTFWFGQDPHWPASPSTTEVVARTAYLASLPHQMKLWFAGGKEVDEQIRSEFAGDLAKLDDDNKAYDSWVACENPRASLALILLTDQFTRNIFRGSAKCFSYDSLALNTTLQLLDDGRMRELRPVERMFALMPLEHSEDLAHHERMAAELQQMKEEAESYGDEGQGAVKLIDAAYGYLQSHTKVLEQFGRYPHRNKALGRETTAEEAKYLETAETWGQ
;
A
#
# COMPACT_ATOMS: atom_id res chain seq x y z
N MET A 1 -19.00 -30.11 -16.72
CA MET A 1 -19.55 -28.88 -17.36
C MET A 1 -20.16 -28.00 -16.28
N ALA A 2 -19.32 -27.26 -15.56
CA ALA A 2 -19.75 -26.33 -14.52
C ALA A 2 -19.42 -24.91 -14.98
N SER A 3 -20.50 -24.21 -15.35
CA SER A 3 -20.70 -22.76 -15.48
C SER A 3 -19.53 -21.86 -15.05
N PHE A 4 -18.61 -21.59 -15.98
CA PHE A 4 -17.79 -20.38 -15.98
C PHE A 4 -18.65 -19.28 -16.63
N LEU A 5 -19.58 -18.71 -15.86
CA LEU A 5 -20.32 -17.54 -16.32
C LEU A 5 -19.34 -16.37 -16.35
N ALA A 6 -18.94 -16.02 -17.57
CA ALA A 6 -18.30 -14.78 -17.91
C ALA A 6 -19.02 -13.61 -17.21
N ARG A 7 -18.32 -12.94 -16.29
CA ARG A 7 -18.68 -11.56 -15.96
C ARG A 7 -18.44 -10.76 -17.24
N ALA A 8 -19.54 -10.44 -17.90
CA ALA A 8 -19.56 -9.47 -18.98
C ALA A 8 -18.80 -8.22 -18.52
N THR A 9 -17.97 -7.68 -19.41
CA THR A 9 -17.37 -6.34 -19.29
C THR A 9 -18.49 -5.30 -19.27
N ALA A 10 -19.14 -5.14 -18.13
CA ALA A 10 -19.97 -3.99 -17.83
C ALA A 10 -19.02 -2.80 -17.64
N ALA A 11 -19.32 -1.67 -18.26
CA ALA A 11 -18.57 -0.44 -18.12
C ALA A 11 -18.41 -0.13 -16.62
N GLY A 12 -17.22 -0.43 -16.09
CA GLY A 12 -16.93 -0.35 -14.68
C GLY A 12 -17.20 1.05 -14.16
N GLN A 13 -17.80 1.13 -12.97
CA GLN A 13 -18.07 2.40 -12.32
C GLN A 13 -16.84 3.31 -12.36
N ALA A 14 -17.01 4.55 -12.84
CA ALA A 14 -15.91 5.49 -13.04
C ALA A 14 -15.18 5.76 -11.71
N LEU A 15 -13.85 5.73 -11.74
CA LEU A 15 -13.00 6.04 -10.58
C LEU A 15 -13.38 7.42 -10.02
N PRO A 16 -13.70 7.56 -8.72
CA PRO A 16 -14.03 8.86 -8.13
C PRO A 16 -12.93 9.89 -8.40
N ALA A 17 -13.30 11.11 -8.77
CA ALA A 17 -12.34 12.14 -9.18
C ALA A 17 -11.26 12.41 -8.10
N ARG A 18 -11.65 12.39 -6.81
CA ARG A 18 -10.70 12.58 -5.71
C ARG A 18 -9.77 11.37 -5.51
N ALA A 19 -10.25 10.14 -5.70
CA ALA A 19 -9.40 8.94 -5.72
C ALA A 19 -8.40 9.01 -6.87
N SER A 20 -8.84 9.47 -8.05
CA SER A 20 -7.97 9.69 -9.20
C SER A 20 -6.87 10.71 -8.92
N ALA A 21 -7.17 11.80 -8.18
CA ALA A 21 -6.18 12.81 -7.82
C ALA A 21 -5.09 12.25 -6.89
N ILE A 22 -5.47 11.52 -5.84
CA ILE A 22 -4.54 10.86 -4.91
C ILE A 22 -3.58 9.95 -5.67
N LEU A 23 -4.11 9.16 -6.58
CA LEU A 23 -3.31 8.18 -7.29
C LEU A 23 -2.47 8.80 -8.41
N THR A 24 -2.95 9.86 -9.06
CA THR A 24 -2.14 10.65 -9.99
C THR A 24 -0.97 11.32 -9.27
N PHE A 25 -1.20 11.82 -8.06
CA PHE A 25 -0.14 12.36 -7.23
C PHE A 25 0.90 11.29 -6.88
N TRP A 26 0.44 10.12 -6.42
CA TRP A 26 1.33 9.08 -5.91
C TRP A 26 2.08 8.32 -7.01
N PHE A 27 1.39 7.94 -8.09
CA PHE A 27 1.97 7.13 -9.18
C PHE A 27 2.38 7.96 -10.40
N GLY A 28 1.98 9.23 -10.46
CA GLY A 28 2.17 10.08 -11.64
C GLY A 28 0.99 9.96 -12.61
N GLN A 29 0.92 10.88 -13.58
CA GLN A 29 -0.07 10.76 -14.65
C GLN A 29 0.22 9.54 -15.51
N ASP A 30 -0.80 8.69 -15.69
CA ASP A 30 -0.76 7.55 -16.58
C ASP A 30 -1.92 7.64 -17.58
N PRO A 31 -1.68 7.58 -18.91
CA PRO A 31 -2.77 7.59 -19.88
C PRO A 31 -3.74 6.41 -19.74
N HIS A 32 -3.36 5.34 -19.04
CA HIS A 32 -4.23 4.18 -18.77
C HIS A 32 -4.99 4.29 -17.44
N TRP A 33 -4.84 5.40 -16.71
CA TRP A 33 -5.44 5.65 -15.40
C TRP A 33 -6.97 5.39 -15.27
N PRO A 34 -7.81 5.62 -16.31
CA PRO A 34 -9.25 5.40 -16.17
C PRO A 34 -9.75 3.99 -16.56
N ALA A 35 -8.92 3.07 -17.06
CA ALA A 35 -9.37 1.74 -17.49
C ALA A 35 -8.44 0.63 -16.98
N SER A 36 -9.02 -0.53 -16.64
CA SER A 36 -8.23 -1.73 -16.36
C SER A 36 -7.44 -2.08 -17.62
N PRO A 37 -6.10 -2.04 -17.62
CA PRO A 37 -5.35 -2.36 -18.82
C PRO A 37 -5.54 -3.86 -19.14
N SER A 38 -5.43 -4.21 -20.41
CA SER A 38 -5.37 -5.62 -20.79
C SER A 38 -4.07 -6.24 -20.24
N THR A 39 -4.14 -7.51 -19.81
CA THR A 39 -3.13 -8.21 -19.01
C THR A 39 -1.70 -8.15 -19.59
N THR A 40 -1.58 -8.04 -20.91
CA THR A 40 -0.28 -8.01 -21.61
C THR A 40 0.43 -6.64 -21.54
N GLU A 41 -0.28 -5.52 -21.42
CA GLU A 41 0.35 -4.19 -21.30
C GLU A 41 0.78 -3.86 -19.84
N VAL A 42 0.27 -4.59 -18.85
CA VAL A 42 0.47 -4.33 -17.41
C VAL A 42 1.88 -4.67 -16.92
N VAL A 43 2.47 -5.74 -17.45
CA VAL A 43 3.73 -6.28 -16.91
C VAL A 43 4.93 -5.44 -17.38
N ALA A 44 4.93 -5.03 -18.66
CA ALA A 44 6.01 -4.23 -19.24
C ALA A 44 6.15 -2.81 -18.64
N ARG A 45 5.07 -2.22 -18.08
CA ARG A 45 5.08 -0.84 -17.55
C ARG A 45 5.28 -0.72 -16.04
N THR A 46 5.21 -1.81 -15.29
CA THR A 46 5.47 -1.79 -13.84
C THR A 46 6.93 -1.38 -13.55
N ALA A 47 7.85 -1.83 -14.39
CA ALA A 47 9.27 -1.45 -14.33
C ALA A 47 9.49 0.06 -14.53
N TYR A 48 8.64 0.71 -15.33
CA TYR A 48 8.81 2.11 -15.70
C TYR A 48 8.53 3.06 -14.53
N LEU A 49 7.41 2.89 -13.82
CA LEU A 49 7.03 3.80 -12.73
C LEU A 49 8.00 3.73 -11.54
N ALA A 50 8.46 2.52 -11.18
CA ALA A 50 9.47 2.32 -10.13
C ALA A 50 10.89 2.77 -10.53
N SER A 51 11.13 3.07 -11.82
CA SER A 51 12.41 3.61 -12.30
C SER A 51 12.46 5.14 -12.30
N LEU A 52 11.34 5.82 -12.05
CA LEU A 52 11.29 7.29 -12.08
C LEU A 52 11.91 7.88 -10.79
N PRO A 53 12.97 8.69 -10.88
CA PRO A 53 13.65 9.24 -9.70
C PRO A 53 12.74 10.07 -8.80
N HIS A 54 11.73 10.74 -9.37
CA HIS A 54 10.77 11.53 -8.61
C HIS A 54 9.90 10.66 -7.69
N GLN A 55 9.38 9.54 -8.20
CA GLN A 55 8.49 8.67 -7.43
C GLN A 55 9.24 7.88 -6.36
N MET A 56 10.46 7.45 -6.64
CA MET A 56 11.30 6.85 -5.60
C MET A 56 11.58 7.82 -4.45
N LYS A 57 11.77 9.11 -4.76
CA LYS A 57 11.90 10.14 -3.72
C LYS A 57 10.59 10.33 -2.94
N LEU A 58 9.46 10.41 -3.64
CA LEU A 58 8.13 10.57 -3.05
C LEU A 58 7.78 9.41 -2.09
N TRP A 59 8.02 8.17 -2.51
CA TRP A 59 7.64 6.97 -1.78
C TRP A 59 8.56 6.64 -0.61
N PHE A 60 9.89 6.75 -0.80
CA PHE A 60 10.85 6.15 0.15
C PHE A 60 11.87 7.11 0.74
N ALA A 61 12.13 8.26 0.11
CA ALA A 61 13.09 9.22 0.66
C ALA A 61 12.43 10.21 1.63
N GLY A 62 11.16 10.54 1.41
CA GLY A 62 10.42 11.53 2.20
C GLY A 62 11.13 12.89 2.22
N GLY A 63 11.09 13.55 3.37
CA GLY A 63 11.70 14.86 3.62
C GLY A 63 10.66 15.96 3.80
N LYS A 64 11.09 17.10 4.37
CA LYS A 64 10.18 18.19 4.76
C LYS A 64 9.36 18.72 3.58
N GLU A 65 9.97 18.79 2.40
CA GLU A 65 9.29 19.27 1.19
C GLU A 65 8.19 18.31 0.74
N VAL A 66 8.45 17.00 0.78
CA VAL A 66 7.48 15.96 0.44
C VAL A 66 6.36 15.91 1.48
N ASP A 67 6.72 15.94 2.76
CA ASP A 67 5.76 15.94 3.87
C ASP A 67 4.81 17.15 3.79
N GLU A 68 5.33 18.35 3.47
CA GLU A 68 4.51 19.56 3.32
C GLU A 68 3.64 19.51 2.06
N GLN A 69 4.15 18.97 0.96
CA GLN A 69 3.36 18.79 -0.26
C GLN A 69 2.15 17.86 0.01
N ILE A 70 2.39 16.69 0.62
CA ILE A 70 1.32 15.73 0.96
C ILE A 70 0.35 16.36 1.97
N ARG A 71 0.85 17.07 2.99
CA ARG A 71 0.02 17.75 3.99
C ARG A 71 -0.89 18.79 3.36
N SER A 72 -0.32 19.70 2.57
CA SER A 72 -1.07 20.81 1.96
C SER A 72 -2.18 20.31 1.03
N GLU A 73 -1.96 19.20 0.33
CA GLU A 73 -2.91 18.67 -0.65
C GLU A 73 -3.96 17.73 -0.04
N PHE A 74 -3.61 16.92 0.98
CA PHE A 74 -4.44 15.80 1.43
C PHE A 74 -4.85 15.82 2.91
N ALA A 75 -4.32 16.73 3.74
CA ALA A 75 -4.74 16.80 5.14
C ALA A 75 -6.25 17.06 5.30
N GLY A 76 -6.87 17.77 4.34
CA GLY A 76 -8.32 17.98 4.31
C GLY A 76 -9.14 16.71 4.07
N ASP A 77 -8.60 15.68 3.42
CA ASP A 77 -9.30 14.39 3.28
C ASP A 77 -9.25 13.57 4.57
N LEU A 78 -8.14 13.66 5.32
CA LEU A 78 -8.04 13.06 6.64
C LEU A 78 -8.96 13.76 7.65
N ALA A 79 -9.08 15.10 7.58
CA ALA A 79 -10.04 15.83 8.41
C ALA A 79 -11.49 15.38 8.15
N LYS A 80 -11.86 15.06 6.90
CA LYS A 80 -13.18 14.49 6.59
C LYS A 80 -13.39 13.12 7.22
N LEU A 81 -12.35 12.27 7.26
CA LEU A 81 -12.41 10.98 7.93
C LEU A 81 -12.52 11.12 9.45
N ASP A 82 -11.87 12.15 10.02
CA ASP A 82 -12.01 12.49 11.44
C ASP A 82 -13.45 12.96 11.77
N ASP A 83 -14.09 13.71 10.88
CA ASP A 83 -15.48 14.19 11.03
C ASP A 83 -16.52 13.09 10.76
N ASP A 84 -16.29 12.25 9.74
CA ASP A 84 -17.14 11.13 9.34
C ASP A 84 -16.29 9.94 8.89
N ASN A 85 -16.22 8.91 9.74
CA ASN A 85 -15.43 7.71 9.46
C ASN A 85 -15.95 6.89 8.25
N LYS A 86 -17.11 7.26 7.67
CA LYS A 86 -17.70 6.65 6.48
C LYS A 86 -17.59 7.51 5.22
N ALA A 87 -16.87 8.65 5.29
CA ALA A 87 -16.75 9.60 4.19
C ALA A 87 -16.27 8.97 2.86
N TYR A 88 -15.58 7.82 2.93
CA TYR A 88 -15.06 7.09 1.78
C TYR A 88 -15.59 5.63 1.67
N ASP A 89 -16.67 5.24 2.36
CA ASP A 89 -17.27 3.90 2.24
C ASP A 89 -17.63 3.55 0.78
N SER A 90 -18.07 4.56 0.01
CA SER A 90 -18.40 4.39 -1.40
C SER A 90 -17.19 4.07 -2.27
N TRP A 91 -15.96 4.33 -1.82
CA TRP A 91 -14.74 3.95 -2.53
C TRP A 91 -14.44 2.47 -2.35
N VAL A 92 -14.63 1.97 -1.13
CA VAL A 92 -14.50 0.54 -0.82
C VAL A 92 -15.53 -0.27 -1.59
N ALA A 93 -16.77 0.24 -1.68
CA ALA A 93 -17.85 -0.38 -2.44
C ALA A 93 -17.76 -0.17 -3.97
N CYS A 94 -16.84 0.67 -4.46
CA CYS A 94 -16.68 0.92 -5.89
C CYS A 94 -16.17 -0.34 -6.59
N GLU A 95 -16.66 -0.65 -7.80
CA GLU A 95 -16.18 -1.80 -8.58
C GLU A 95 -14.70 -1.68 -8.96
N ASN A 96 -14.19 -0.46 -9.20
CA ASN A 96 -12.79 -0.25 -9.54
C ASN A 96 -11.90 -0.32 -8.28
N PRO A 97 -11.01 -1.31 -8.14
CA PRO A 97 -10.23 -1.51 -6.91
C PRO A 97 -9.20 -0.42 -6.64
N ARG A 98 -8.93 0.43 -7.64
CA ARG A 98 -8.11 1.63 -7.44
C ARG A 98 -8.78 2.62 -6.48
N ALA A 99 -10.11 2.65 -6.36
CA ALA A 99 -10.77 3.47 -5.35
C ALA A 99 -10.35 3.05 -3.92
N SER A 100 -10.31 1.75 -3.64
CA SER A 100 -9.80 1.21 -2.37
C SER A 100 -8.29 1.48 -2.21
N LEU A 101 -7.50 1.35 -3.27
CA LEU A 101 -6.06 1.71 -3.22
C LEU A 101 -5.84 3.19 -2.87
N ALA A 102 -6.63 4.11 -3.41
CA ALA A 102 -6.54 5.53 -3.04
C ALA A 102 -6.81 5.74 -1.55
N LEU A 103 -7.81 5.02 -0.99
CA LEU A 103 -8.08 5.07 0.44
C LEU A 103 -6.90 4.53 1.23
N ILE A 104 -6.35 3.37 0.85
CA ILE A 104 -5.17 2.76 1.49
C ILE A 104 -4.00 3.76 1.51
N LEU A 105 -3.65 4.37 0.38
CA LEU A 105 -2.58 5.37 0.32
C LEU A 105 -2.83 6.56 1.25
N LEU A 106 -4.07 7.07 1.27
CA LEU A 106 -4.45 8.18 2.14
C LEU A 106 -4.30 7.83 3.62
N THR A 107 -4.72 6.62 4.02
CA THR A 107 -4.78 6.20 5.43
C THR A 107 -3.51 5.55 5.95
N ASP A 108 -2.66 5.02 5.07
CA ASP A 108 -1.44 4.31 5.44
C ASP A 108 -0.18 5.11 5.09
N GLN A 109 0.00 5.45 3.81
CA GLN A 109 1.22 6.14 3.35
C GLN A 109 1.21 7.62 3.75
N PHE A 110 0.14 8.34 3.43
CA PHE A 110 0.13 9.79 3.60
C PHE A 110 0.12 10.20 5.07
N THR A 111 -0.51 9.40 5.94
CA THR A 111 -0.51 9.64 7.40
C THR A 111 0.90 9.59 7.99
N ARG A 112 1.80 8.74 7.46
CA ARG A 112 3.21 8.64 7.87
C ARG A 112 4.03 9.87 7.46
N ASN A 113 3.66 10.56 6.38
CA ASN A 113 4.23 11.86 6.00
C ASN A 113 3.59 13.02 6.78
N ILE A 114 2.26 13.10 6.82
CA ILE A 114 1.49 14.21 7.41
C ILE A 114 1.68 14.29 8.92
N PHE A 115 1.77 13.15 9.60
CA PHE A 115 1.83 13.08 11.06
C PHE A 115 3.14 12.49 11.59
N ARG A 116 4.22 12.58 10.80
CA ARG A 116 5.55 12.04 11.12
C ARG A 116 5.95 12.30 12.57
N GLY A 117 6.37 11.24 13.27
CA GLY A 117 6.84 11.32 14.65
C GLY A 117 5.75 11.54 15.71
N SER A 118 4.46 11.39 15.35
CA SER A 118 3.34 11.50 16.28
C SER A 118 2.44 10.27 16.24
N ALA A 119 1.69 10.00 17.31
CA ALA A 119 0.72 8.90 17.38
C ALA A 119 -0.29 8.87 16.21
N LYS A 120 -0.60 10.06 15.66
CA LYS A 120 -1.63 10.23 14.64
C LYS A 120 -1.25 9.55 13.31
N CYS A 121 0.03 9.27 13.04
CA CYS A 121 0.41 8.54 11.82
C CYS A 121 -0.15 7.10 11.78
N PHE A 122 -0.39 6.48 12.94
CA PHE A 122 -0.94 5.12 13.04
C PHE A 122 -2.46 5.09 13.22
N SER A 123 -3.12 6.24 13.37
CA SER A 123 -4.53 6.32 13.77
C SER A 123 -5.52 5.74 12.76
N TYR A 124 -5.08 5.55 11.52
CA TYR A 124 -5.90 5.01 10.43
C TYR A 124 -5.44 3.62 9.95
N ASP A 125 -4.43 3.02 10.61
CA ASP A 125 -3.86 1.73 10.19
C ASP A 125 -4.93 0.63 10.12
N SER A 126 -5.90 0.60 11.06
CA SER A 126 -7.00 -0.38 11.03
C SER A 126 -7.92 -0.20 9.82
N LEU A 127 -8.18 1.04 9.38
CA LEU A 127 -9.00 1.30 8.19
C LEU A 127 -8.26 0.86 6.92
N ALA A 128 -6.97 1.18 6.82
CA ALA A 128 -6.13 0.74 5.72
C ALA A 128 -6.08 -0.80 5.65
N LEU A 129 -5.80 -1.45 6.78
CA LEU A 129 -5.72 -2.91 6.89
C LEU A 129 -7.02 -3.59 6.49
N ASN A 130 -8.17 -3.15 7.01
CA ASN A 130 -9.46 -3.72 6.65
C ASN A 130 -9.76 -3.56 5.15
N THR A 131 -9.41 -2.42 4.57
CA THR A 131 -9.56 -2.16 3.13
C THR A 131 -8.69 -3.10 2.30
N THR A 132 -7.44 -3.35 2.73
CA THR A 132 -6.53 -4.31 2.11
C THR A 132 -7.05 -5.74 2.19
N LEU A 133 -7.52 -6.17 3.37
CA LEU A 133 -8.07 -7.51 3.59
C LEU A 133 -9.30 -7.74 2.69
N GLN A 134 -10.19 -6.74 2.59
CA GLN A 134 -11.35 -6.82 1.71
C GLN A 134 -10.95 -6.95 0.23
N LEU A 135 -9.96 -6.20 -0.25
CA LEU A 135 -9.46 -6.34 -1.63
C LEU A 135 -8.94 -7.76 -1.92
N LEU A 136 -8.29 -8.39 -0.94
CA LEU A 136 -7.81 -9.76 -1.05
C LEU A 136 -8.95 -10.77 -1.01
N ASP A 137 -9.89 -10.62 -0.06
CA ASP A 137 -11.05 -11.51 0.10
C ASP A 137 -11.97 -11.49 -1.13
N ASP A 138 -12.16 -10.33 -1.75
CA ASP A 138 -12.96 -10.16 -2.96
C ASP A 138 -12.22 -10.63 -4.23
N GLY A 139 -10.93 -10.99 -4.14
CA GLY A 139 -10.08 -11.36 -5.27
C GLY A 139 -9.74 -10.20 -6.21
N ARG A 140 -10.10 -8.97 -5.83
CA ARG A 140 -9.95 -7.74 -6.63
C ARG A 140 -8.53 -7.17 -6.60
N MET A 141 -7.70 -7.61 -5.66
CA MET A 141 -6.27 -7.29 -5.63
C MET A 141 -5.59 -7.60 -6.98
N ARG A 142 -6.04 -8.66 -7.67
CA ARG A 142 -5.47 -9.09 -8.95
C ARG A 142 -5.71 -8.14 -10.12
N GLU A 143 -6.66 -7.21 -10.00
CA GLU A 143 -6.93 -6.19 -11.01
C GLU A 143 -5.98 -4.98 -10.90
N LEU A 144 -5.23 -4.89 -9.81
CA LEU A 144 -4.18 -3.90 -9.62
C LEU A 144 -2.88 -4.36 -10.32
N ARG A 145 -2.11 -3.41 -10.82
CA ARG A 145 -0.77 -3.64 -11.38
C ARG A 145 0.20 -4.02 -10.27
N PRO A 146 1.33 -4.71 -10.55
CA PRO A 146 2.23 -5.16 -9.49
C PRO A 146 2.70 -4.04 -8.53
N VAL A 147 3.00 -2.84 -9.03
CA VAL A 147 3.36 -1.70 -8.16
C VAL A 147 2.19 -1.20 -7.32
N GLU A 148 0.98 -1.22 -7.85
CA GLU A 148 -0.24 -0.86 -7.12
C GLU A 148 -0.55 -1.90 -6.04
N ARG A 149 -0.42 -3.21 -6.36
CA ARG A 149 -0.57 -4.31 -5.40
C ARG A 149 0.42 -4.19 -4.26
N MET A 150 1.69 -3.87 -4.55
CA MET A 150 2.70 -3.67 -3.52
C MET A 150 2.26 -2.63 -2.48
N PHE A 151 1.80 -1.45 -2.91
CA PHE A 151 1.28 -0.43 -1.97
C PHE A 151 -0.04 -0.84 -1.31
N ALA A 152 -0.92 -1.55 -2.03
CA ALA A 152 -2.16 -2.06 -1.44
C ALA A 152 -1.91 -3.08 -0.32
N LEU A 153 -0.77 -3.80 -0.37
CA LEU A 153 -0.39 -4.82 0.60
C LEU A 153 0.36 -4.28 1.81
N MET A 154 0.98 -3.10 1.72
CA MET A 154 1.76 -2.51 2.83
C MET A 154 1.04 -2.44 4.18
N PRO A 155 -0.28 -2.23 4.28
CA PRO A 155 -0.98 -2.31 5.57
C PRO A 155 -0.82 -3.67 6.29
N LEU A 156 -0.60 -4.77 5.56
CA LEU A 156 -0.27 -6.07 6.15
C LEU A 156 1.13 -6.08 6.77
N GLU A 157 2.13 -5.52 6.07
CA GLU A 157 3.50 -5.35 6.59
C GLU A 157 3.55 -4.40 7.79
N HIS A 158 2.62 -3.45 7.88
CA HIS A 158 2.54 -2.52 9.01
C HIS A 158 1.75 -3.09 10.20
N SER A 159 1.12 -4.25 10.06
CA SER A 159 0.32 -4.85 11.12
C SER A 159 1.21 -5.54 12.15
N GLU A 160 0.93 -5.36 13.44
CA GLU A 160 1.60 -6.12 14.51
C GLU A 160 0.95 -7.52 14.69
N ASP A 161 0.72 -8.25 13.58
CA ASP A 161 0.18 -9.61 13.55
C ASP A 161 0.87 -10.45 12.45
N LEU A 162 1.52 -11.54 12.87
CA LEU A 162 2.28 -12.43 11.98
C LEU A 162 1.40 -13.09 10.91
N ALA A 163 0.12 -13.32 11.17
CA ALA A 163 -0.80 -13.90 10.17
C ALA A 163 -0.97 -12.96 8.96
N HIS A 164 -0.91 -11.63 9.18
CA HIS A 164 -0.95 -10.66 8.09
C HIS A 164 0.33 -10.71 7.25
N HIS A 165 1.49 -10.91 7.88
CA HIS A 165 2.76 -11.08 7.17
C HIS A 165 2.76 -12.34 6.32
N GLU A 166 2.27 -13.46 6.85
CA GLU A 166 2.10 -14.71 6.10
C GLU A 166 1.18 -14.52 4.89
N ARG A 167 0.07 -13.78 5.07
CA ARG A 167 -0.87 -13.46 3.99
C ARG A 167 -0.24 -12.59 2.90
N MET A 168 0.53 -11.56 3.27
CA MET A 168 1.27 -10.75 2.31
C MET A 168 2.34 -11.57 1.57
N ALA A 169 3.06 -12.44 2.29
CA ALA A 169 4.06 -13.32 1.69
C ALA A 169 3.44 -14.28 0.66
N ALA A 170 2.24 -14.80 0.91
CA ALA A 170 1.54 -15.64 -0.05
C ALA A 170 1.13 -14.88 -1.32
N GLU A 171 0.62 -13.64 -1.19
CA GLU A 171 0.25 -12.80 -2.34
C GLU A 171 1.48 -12.40 -3.15
N LEU A 172 2.58 -12.01 -2.50
CA LEU A 172 3.84 -11.70 -3.19
C LEU A 172 4.39 -12.90 -3.96
N GLN A 173 4.19 -14.13 -3.46
CA GLN A 173 4.65 -15.36 -4.12
C GLN A 173 3.88 -15.55 -5.42
N GLN A 174 2.55 -15.44 -5.33
CA GLN A 174 1.67 -15.50 -6.49
C GLN A 174 2.02 -14.41 -7.51
N MET A 175 2.22 -13.16 -7.06
CA MET A 175 2.63 -12.06 -7.95
C MET A 175 3.95 -12.36 -8.66
N LYS A 176 4.90 -12.99 -7.97
CA LYS A 176 6.20 -13.36 -8.55
C LYS A 176 6.05 -14.42 -9.63
N GLU A 177 5.29 -15.49 -9.35
CA GLU A 177 5.00 -16.55 -10.33
C GLU A 177 4.26 -15.99 -11.56
N GLU A 178 3.28 -15.11 -11.34
CA GLU A 178 2.60 -14.38 -12.42
C GLU A 178 3.62 -13.59 -13.26
N ALA A 179 4.49 -12.81 -12.62
CA ALA A 179 5.50 -12.01 -13.31
C ALA A 179 6.50 -12.86 -14.10
N GLU A 180 7.02 -13.94 -13.51
CA GLU A 180 7.96 -14.87 -14.16
C GLU A 180 7.36 -15.53 -15.41
N SER A 181 6.04 -15.76 -15.43
CA SER A 181 5.36 -16.34 -16.59
C SER A 181 5.43 -15.47 -17.87
N TYR A 182 5.75 -14.18 -17.74
CA TYR A 182 5.96 -13.26 -18.85
C TYR A 182 7.42 -13.21 -19.36
N GLY A 183 8.31 -14.05 -18.82
CA GLY A 183 9.71 -14.10 -19.23
C GLY A 183 10.44 -12.78 -19.01
N ASP A 184 11.21 -12.32 -20.00
CA ASP A 184 12.04 -11.11 -19.88
C ASP A 184 11.22 -9.85 -19.60
N GLU A 185 9.98 -9.76 -20.09
CA GLU A 185 9.09 -8.62 -19.84
C GLU A 185 8.66 -8.53 -18.36
N GLY A 186 8.64 -9.67 -17.66
CA GLY A 186 8.30 -9.77 -16.25
C GLY A 186 9.39 -9.35 -15.28
N GLN A 187 10.64 -9.26 -15.74
CA GLN A 187 11.81 -9.10 -14.86
C GLN A 187 11.78 -7.84 -14.00
N GLY A 188 11.17 -6.76 -14.50
CA GLY A 188 11.01 -5.53 -13.72
C GLY A 188 10.04 -5.70 -12.55
N ALA A 189 8.95 -6.43 -12.75
CA ALA A 189 8.01 -6.75 -11.68
C ALA A 189 8.61 -7.73 -10.67
N VAL A 190 9.34 -8.75 -11.14
CA VAL A 190 10.05 -9.70 -10.25
C VAL A 190 11.01 -8.95 -9.31
N LYS A 191 11.82 -8.02 -9.82
CA LYS A 191 12.73 -7.21 -8.99
C LYS A 191 12.01 -6.38 -7.93
N LEU A 192 10.88 -5.78 -8.30
CA LEU A 192 10.05 -5.02 -7.37
C LEU A 192 9.51 -5.92 -6.26
N ILE A 193 9.01 -7.10 -6.62
CA ILE A 193 8.44 -8.08 -5.69
C ILE A 193 9.52 -8.66 -4.75
N ASP A 194 10.71 -8.96 -5.27
CA ASP A 194 11.84 -9.40 -4.46
C ASP A 194 12.27 -8.33 -3.44
N ALA A 195 12.25 -7.06 -3.83
CA ALA A 195 12.52 -5.97 -2.89
C ALA A 195 11.45 -5.90 -1.79
N ALA A 196 10.16 -5.97 -2.15
CA ALA A 196 9.05 -6.00 -1.20
C ALA A 196 9.16 -7.19 -0.22
N TYR A 197 9.54 -8.37 -0.72
CA TYR A 197 9.82 -9.52 0.14
C TYR A 197 10.93 -9.27 1.16
N GLY A 198 12.01 -8.62 0.75
CA GLY A 198 13.10 -8.26 1.65
C GLY A 198 12.65 -7.35 2.79
N TYR A 199 11.80 -6.35 2.48
CA TYR A 199 11.21 -5.48 3.50
C TYR A 199 10.26 -6.23 4.43
N LEU A 200 9.37 -7.06 3.88
CA LEU A 200 8.46 -7.87 4.68
C LEU A 200 9.22 -8.78 5.65
N GLN A 201 10.28 -9.45 5.19
CA GLN A 201 11.12 -10.30 6.04
C GLN A 201 11.78 -9.51 7.19
N SER A 202 12.26 -8.30 6.93
CA SER A 202 12.83 -7.43 7.97
C SER A 202 11.79 -7.03 9.01
N HIS A 203 10.57 -6.71 8.58
CA HIS A 203 9.44 -6.44 9.49
C HIS A 203 9.04 -7.69 10.28
N THR A 204 8.93 -8.86 9.64
CA THR A 204 8.60 -10.13 10.29
C THR A 204 9.57 -10.46 11.40
N LYS A 205 10.89 -10.30 11.19
CA LYS A 205 11.90 -10.58 12.22
C LYS A 205 11.72 -9.76 13.49
N VAL A 206 11.39 -8.47 13.33
CA VAL A 206 11.12 -7.58 14.47
C VAL A 206 9.87 -8.04 15.20
N LEU A 207 8.83 -8.41 14.45
CA LEU A 207 7.57 -8.88 15.01
C LEU A 207 7.71 -10.25 15.71
N GLU A 208 8.49 -11.18 15.16
CA GLU A 208 8.84 -12.46 15.79
C GLU A 208 9.63 -12.25 17.10
N GLN A 209 10.53 -11.26 17.12
CA GLN A 209 11.37 -10.99 18.27
C GLN A 209 10.61 -10.30 19.40
N PHE A 210 9.78 -9.31 19.10
CA PHE A 210 9.17 -8.43 20.10
C PHE A 210 7.65 -8.53 20.21
N GLY A 211 6.98 -9.21 19.28
CA GLY A 211 5.52 -9.26 19.18
C GLY A 211 4.87 -7.93 18.80
N ARG A 212 5.67 -6.89 18.50
CA ARG A 212 5.25 -5.54 18.10
C ARG A 212 6.42 -4.80 17.46
N TYR A 213 6.21 -3.56 17.02
CA TYR A 213 7.25 -2.66 16.53
C TYR A 213 7.73 -1.69 17.62
N PRO A 214 8.92 -1.88 18.22
CA PRO A 214 9.37 -1.03 19.33
C PRO A 214 9.50 0.45 18.98
N HIS A 215 9.78 0.79 17.71
CA HIS A 215 9.91 2.19 17.27
C HIS A 215 8.60 2.97 17.41
N ARG A 216 7.44 2.28 17.46
CA ARG A 216 6.14 2.93 17.71
C ARG A 216 5.85 3.17 19.18
N ASN A 217 6.65 2.62 20.12
CA ASN A 217 6.35 2.66 21.56
C ASN A 217 6.11 4.08 22.08
N LYS A 218 7.02 5.00 21.78
CA LYS A 218 6.90 6.40 22.21
C LYS A 218 5.63 7.07 21.68
N ALA A 219 5.34 6.87 20.40
CA ALA A 219 4.17 7.45 19.76
C ALA A 219 2.87 6.87 20.32
N LEU A 220 2.85 5.58 20.65
CA LEU A 220 1.68 4.87 21.17
C LEU A 220 1.60 4.86 22.71
N GLY A 221 2.52 5.55 23.40
CA GLY A 221 2.55 5.60 24.88
C GLY A 221 2.86 4.25 25.55
N ARG A 222 3.55 3.34 24.86
CA ARG A 222 3.95 2.02 25.38
C ARG A 222 5.25 2.12 26.16
N GLU A 223 5.38 1.35 27.22
CA GLU A 223 6.65 1.18 27.93
C GLU A 223 7.63 0.37 27.07
N THR A 224 8.85 0.89 26.93
CA THR A 224 9.95 0.25 26.19
C THR A 224 10.75 -0.64 27.14
N THR A 225 10.91 -1.91 26.80
CA THR A 225 11.74 -2.84 27.59
C THR A 225 13.24 -2.58 27.39
N ALA A 226 14.09 -3.15 28.24
CA ALA A 226 15.54 -3.03 28.09
C ALA A 226 16.06 -3.63 26.76
N GLU A 227 15.46 -4.74 26.31
CA GLU A 227 15.81 -5.39 25.04
C GLU A 227 15.39 -4.54 23.83
N GLU A 228 14.18 -3.97 23.89
CA GLU A 228 13.68 -3.04 22.89
C GLU A 228 14.54 -1.77 22.82
N ALA A 229 14.94 -1.21 23.97
CA ALA A 229 15.80 -0.03 24.04
C ALA A 229 17.14 -0.26 23.34
N LYS A 230 17.77 -1.42 23.57
CA LYS A 230 19.01 -1.82 22.89
C LYS A 230 18.81 -1.98 21.39
N TYR A 231 17.71 -2.58 20.96
CA TYR A 231 17.38 -2.71 19.54
C TYR A 231 17.20 -1.35 18.85
N LEU A 232 16.54 -0.40 19.53
CA LEU A 232 16.26 0.95 19.00
C LEU A 232 17.52 1.79 18.72
N GLU A 233 18.68 1.44 19.29
CA GLU A 233 19.94 2.15 19.02
C GLU A 233 20.39 2.04 17.55
N THR A 234 20.03 0.94 16.88
CA THR A 234 20.43 0.66 15.48
C THR A 234 19.24 0.26 14.60
N ALA A 235 18.02 0.44 15.08
CA ALA A 235 16.82 -0.02 14.39
C ALA A 235 16.57 0.76 13.09
N GLU A 236 16.22 0.03 12.04
CA GLU A 236 15.50 0.62 10.91
C GLU A 236 14.06 0.91 11.32
N THR A 237 13.55 2.08 10.96
CA THR A 237 12.17 2.49 11.27
C THR A 237 11.27 2.57 10.05
N TRP A 238 11.80 2.30 8.85
CA TRP A 238 11.07 2.31 7.58
C TRP A 238 10.21 3.57 7.34
N GLY A 239 10.67 4.71 7.86
CA GLY A 239 9.97 5.99 7.73
C GLY A 239 8.76 6.17 8.66
N GLN A 240 8.54 5.24 9.61
CA GLN A 240 7.52 5.29 10.67
C GLN A 240 8.02 6.04 11.91
#